data_AF-A0A8C2FBD3-F1
#
_entry.id   AF-A0A8C2FBD3-F1
#
_cell.length_a   1.000
_cell.length_b   1.000
_cell.length_c   1.000
_cell.angle_alpha   90.00
_cell.angle_beta   90.00
_cell.angle_gamma   90.00
#
_symmetry.space_group_name_H-M   'P 1'
#
loop_
_entity.id
_entity.type
_entity.pdbx_description
1 polymer ?
#
loop_
_entity_poly.entity_id
_entity_poly.type
_entity_poly.pdbx_seq_one_letter_code
_entity_poly.pdbx_strand_id
1 'polypeptide(L)'
;MNEAEKTIKRIQAQKGVEGVIVVNAEGIPIESNLDHQRTLHYTYNFQQLLARTQRVMKDLDPQNEASLLDIQTEKNNILISTGK
;
A
#
# COMPACT_ATOMS: atom_id res chain seq x y z
N MET A 1 -8.95 -17.56 -11.30
CA MET A 1 -8.69 -16.27 -10.63
C MET A 1 -8.27 -16.56 -9.21
N ASN A 2 -7.04 -16.19 -8.85
CA ASN A 2 -6.58 -16.34 -7.47
C ASN A 2 -7.28 -15.29 -6.57
N GLU A 3 -7.22 -15.46 -5.25
CA GLU A 3 -7.88 -14.56 -4.29
C GLU A 3 -7.34 -13.10 -4.31
N ALA A 4 -6.06 -12.92 -4.65
CA ALA A 4 -5.45 -11.59 -4.82
C ALA A 4 -6.04 -10.85 -6.03
N GLU A 5 -6.15 -11.50 -7.19
CA GLU A 5 -6.76 -10.91 -8.39
C GLU A 5 -8.23 -10.51 -8.14
N LYS A 6 -8.99 -11.31 -7.39
CA LYS A 6 -10.36 -10.98 -6.99
C LYS A 6 -10.40 -9.74 -6.09
N THR A 7 -9.47 -9.65 -5.15
CA THR A 7 -9.36 -8.52 -4.21
C THR A 7 -9.00 -7.23 -4.94
N ILE A 8 -8.04 -7.29 -5.87
CA ILE A 8 -7.64 -6.15 -6.70
C ILE A 8 -8.84 -5.64 -7.51
N LYS A 9 -9.57 -6.53 -8.21
CA LYS A 9 -10.76 -6.12 -8.97
C LYS A 9 -11.85 -5.51 -8.09
N ARG A 10 -12.05 -6.05 -6.88
CA ARG A 10 -13.03 -5.52 -5.92
C ARG A 10 -12.67 -4.12 -5.43
N ILE A 11 -11.39 -3.87 -5.15
CA ILE A 11 -10.89 -2.55 -4.73
C ILE A 11 -10.98 -1.57 -5.90
N GLN A 12 -10.52 -1.98 -7.09
CA GLN A 12 -10.59 -1.17 -8.30
C GLN A 12 -12.01 -0.76 -8.68
N ALA A 13 -13.02 -1.60 -8.40
CA ALA A 13 -14.42 -1.29 -8.66
C ALA A 13 -15.00 -0.20 -7.74
N GLN A 14 -14.30 0.20 -6.68
CA GLN A 14 -14.75 1.28 -5.80
C GLN A 14 -14.62 2.64 -6.51
N LYS A 15 -15.61 3.51 -6.31
CA LYS A 15 -15.61 4.86 -6.88
C LYS A 15 -14.43 5.66 -6.32
N GLY A 16 -13.64 6.27 -7.21
CA GLY A 16 -12.51 7.12 -6.85
C GLY A 16 -11.17 6.38 -6.66
N VAL A 17 -11.14 5.05 -6.82
CA VAL A 17 -9.87 4.32 -6.84
C VAL A 17 -9.19 4.51 -8.20
N GLU A 18 -8.07 5.22 -8.20
CA GLU A 18 -7.25 5.44 -9.40
C GLU A 18 -6.33 4.24 -9.71
N GLY A 19 -5.87 3.54 -8.68
CA GLY A 19 -4.88 2.50 -8.82
C GLY A 19 -4.76 1.61 -7.60
N VAL A 20 -4.33 0.39 -7.84
CA VAL A 20 -4.03 -0.64 -6.84
C VAL A 20 -2.65 -1.21 -7.15
N ILE A 21 -1.84 -1.37 -6.11
CA ILE A 21 -0.53 -1.99 -6.20
C ILE A 21 -0.45 -3.03 -5.09
N VAL A 22 -0.10 -4.26 -5.44
CA VAL A 22 0.24 -5.33 -4.51
C VAL A 22 1.75 -5.48 -4.52
N VAL A 23 2.35 -5.44 -3.33
CA VAL A 23 3.79 -5.53 -3.12
C VAL A 23 4.11 -6.70 -2.20
N ASN A 24 5.28 -7.32 -2.38
CA ASN A 24 5.80 -8.30 -1.41
C ASN A 24 6.48 -7.59 -0.22
N ALA A 25 6.98 -8.38 0.73
CA ALA A 25 7.65 -7.88 1.93
C ALA A 25 8.93 -7.07 1.61
N GLU A 26 9.59 -7.38 0.50
CA GLU A 26 10.79 -6.68 0.02
C GLU A 26 10.46 -5.35 -0.69
N GLY A 27 9.18 -5.02 -0.89
CA GLY A 27 8.76 -3.82 -1.62
C GLY A 27 8.91 -3.98 -3.14
N ILE A 28 8.79 -5.19 -3.67
CA ILE A 28 8.75 -5.48 -5.10
C ILE A 28 7.27 -5.58 -5.51
N PRO A 29 6.81 -4.82 -6.52
CA PRO A 29 5.45 -4.95 -7.04
C PRO A 29 5.22 -6.35 -7.63
N ILE A 30 4.17 -7.04 -7.15
CA ILE A 30 3.70 -8.32 -7.68
C ILE A 30 2.65 -8.08 -8.77
N GLU A 31 1.68 -7.19 -8.48
CA GLU A 31 0.56 -6.89 -9.39
C GLU A 31 0.19 -5.41 -9.26
N SER A 32 -0.14 -4.77 -10.39
CA SER A 32 -0.59 -3.39 -10.42
C SER A 32 -1.43 -3.12 -11.65
N ASN A 33 -2.42 -2.23 -11.53
CA ASN A 33 -3.20 -1.71 -12.66
C ASN A 33 -2.73 -0.32 -13.13
N LEU A 34 -1.62 0.18 -12.58
CA LEU A 34 -0.98 1.43 -12.99
C LEU A 34 0.11 1.17 -14.04
N ASP A 35 0.57 2.22 -14.72
CA ASP A 35 1.74 2.12 -15.57
C ASP A 35 3.01 1.84 -14.74
N HIS A 36 3.97 1.17 -15.38
CA HIS A 36 5.18 0.69 -14.73
C HIS A 36 5.97 1.78 -13.99
N GLN A 37 6.05 2.99 -14.55
CA GLN A 37 6.79 4.08 -13.92
C GLN A 37 6.10 4.57 -12.64
N ARG A 38 4.78 4.75 -12.66
CA ARG A 38 4.01 5.10 -11.46
C ARG A 38 4.06 4.01 -10.41
N THR A 39 3.95 2.74 -10.80
CA THR A 39 4.04 1.60 -9.88
C THR A 39 5.37 1.61 -9.12
N LEU A 40 6.50 1.73 -9.84
CA LEU A 40 7.82 1.78 -9.19
C LEU A 40 7.99 3.01 -8.30
N HIS A 41 7.54 4.18 -8.77
CA HIS A 41 7.65 5.43 -8.02
C HIS A 41 6.91 5.35 -6.68
N TYR A 42 5.67 4.86 -6.69
CA TYR A 42 4.89 4.72 -5.47
C TYR A 42 5.46 3.66 -4.54
N THR A 43 5.78 2.48 -5.04
CA THR A 43 6.30 1.39 -4.21
C THR A 43 7.61 1.78 -3.51
N TYR A 44 8.56 2.40 -4.22
CA TYR A 44 9.84 2.79 -3.62
C TYR A 44 9.67 3.79 -2.47
N ASN A 45 8.86 4.83 -2.65
CA ASN A 45 8.67 5.87 -1.64
C ASN A 45 7.87 5.36 -0.44
N PHE A 46 6.79 4.61 -0.69
CA PHE A 46 5.92 4.15 0.39
C PHE A 46 6.51 3.02 1.22
N GLN A 47 7.36 2.16 0.64
CA GLN A 47 8.07 1.14 1.40
C GLN A 47 8.96 1.76 2.48
N GLN A 48 9.71 2.81 2.13
CA GLN A 48 10.56 3.51 3.10
C GLN A 48 9.74 4.24 4.16
N LEU A 49 8.62 4.85 3.77
CA LEU A 49 7.73 5.53 4.71
C LEU A 49 7.12 4.53 5.69
N LEU A 50 6.60 3.41 5.20
CA LEU A 50 6.00 2.35 6.01
C LEU A 50 7.00 1.81 7.04
N ALA A 51 8.24 1.51 6.64
CA ALA A 51 9.27 1.01 7.54
C ALA A 51 9.59 2.01 8.67
N ARG A 52 9.64 3.31 8.36
CA ARG A 52 9.85 4.37 9.36
C ARG A 52 8.65 4.50 10.29
N THR A 53 7.44 4.51 9.75
CA THR A 53 6.20 4.58 10.54
C THR A 53 6.08 3.40 11.48
N GLN A 54 6.30 2.17 11.01
CA GLN A 54 6.26 0.97 11.85
C GLN A 54 7.28 1.03 12.99
N ARG A 55 8.48 1.55 12.74
CA ARG A 55 9.49 1.75 13.78
C ARG A 55 9.01 2.74 14.84
N VAL A 56 8.52 3.91 14.42
CA VAL A 56 7.99 4.93 15.34
C VAL A 56 6.80 4.40 16.14
N MET A 57 5.88 3.68 15.50
CA MET A 57 4.73 3.07 16.16
C MET A 57 5.18 2.04 17.22
N LYS A 58 6.17 1.21 16.90
CA LYS A 58 6.74 0.23 17.84
C LYS A 58 7.44 0.90 19.02
N ASP A 59 8.11 2.04 18.80
CA ASP A 59 8.75 2.83 19.85
C ASP A 59 7.70 3.50 20.77
N LEU A 60 6.51 3.87 20.24
CA LEU A 60 5.41 4.47 20.99
C LEU A 60 4.58 3.43 21.76
N ASP A 61 4.20 2.35 21.09
CA ASP A 61 3.44 1.24 21.66
C ASP A 61 3.88 -0.08 21.00
N PRO A 62 4.71 -0.88 21.69
CA PRO A 62 5.19 -2.16 21.16
C PRO A 62 4.09 -3.18 20.86
N GLN A 63 2.86 -3.00 21.39
CA GLN A 63 1.72 -3.89 21.13
C GLN A 63 0.90 -3.45 19.91
N ASN A 64 1.13 -2.25 19.39
CA ASN A 64 0.38 -1.72 18.27
C ASN A 64 1.06 -2.10 16.94
N GLU A 65 0.53 -3.12 16.27
CA GLU A 65 0.86 -3.41 14.88
C GLU A 65 0.01 -2.51 13.97
N ALA A 66 0.62 -1.49 13.36
CA ALA A 66 -0.06 -0.63 12.40
C ALA A 66 -0.64 -1.47 11.25
N SER A 67 -1.97 -1.47 11.11
CA SER A 67 -2.70 -2.30 10.15
C SER A 67 -3.09 -1.55 8.87
N LEU A 68 -3.24 -0.22 8.97
CA LEU A 68 -3.61 0.66 7.87
C LEU A 68 -2.99 2.04 8.06
N LEU A 69 -2.31 2.54 7.03
CA LEU A 69 -1.78 3.89 6.93
C LEU A 69 -2.57 4.63 5.85
N ASP A 70 -3.20 5.74 6.23
CA ASP A 70 -3.95 6.62 5.34
C ASP A 70 -3.18 7.93 5.15
N ILE A 71 -2.75 8.20 3.92
CA ILE A 71 -1.91 9.35 3.57
C ILE A 71 -2.68 10.21 2.58
N GLN A 72 -3.23 11.30 3.09
CA GLN A 72 -3.91 12.29 2.27
C GLN A 72 -2.92 13.34 1.77
N THR A 73 -2.89 13.51 0.45
CA THR A 73 -2.19 14.60 -0.22
C THR A 73 -3.20 15.50 -0.93
N GLU A 74 -2.77 16.65 -1.44
CA GLU A 74 -3.65 17.53 -2.23
C GLU A 74 -4.19 16.85 -3.49
N LYS A 75 -3.45 15.88 -4.06
CA LYS A 75 -3.80 15.23 -5.32
C LYS A 75 -4.53 13.91 -5.10
N ASN A 76 -4.01 13.09 -4.20
CA ASN A 76 -4.39 11.70 -4.03
C ASN A 76 -4.56 11.34 -2.56
N ASN A 77 -5.42 10.36 -2.29
CA ASN A 77 -5.41 9.63 -1.03
C ASN A 77 -4.74 8.26 -1.22
N ILE A 78 -3.71 7.97 -0.43
CA ILE A 78 -2.98 6.69 -0.50
C ILE A 78 -3.27 5.88 0.75
N LEU A 79 -3.87 4.70 0.54
CA LEU A 79 -4.10 3.71 1.58
C LEU A 79 -3.07 2.60 1.46
N ILE A 80 -2.30 2.37 2.53
CA ILE A 80 -1.32 1.29 2.63
C ILE A 80 -1.78 0.37 3.75
N SER A 81 -2.10 -0.88 3.42
CA SER A 81 -2.40 -1.89 4.43
C SER A 81 -1.31 -2.95 4.44
N THR A 82 -0.83 -3.28 5.63
CA THR A 82 0.05 -4.42 5.86
C THR A 82 -0.77 -5.53 6.50
N GLY A 83 -1.26 -6.45 5.68
CA GLY A 83 -1.85 -7.69 6.16
C GLY A 83 -0.76 -8.72 6.45
N LYS A 84 -0.91 -9.47 7.54
CA LYS A 84 -0.39 -10.84 7.63
C LYS A 84 -1.37 -11.77 6.91
#